data_AF-A0A7C1AIG3-F1
#
_entry.id   AF-A0A7C1AIG3-F1
#
_cell.length_a   1.000
_cell.length_b   1.000
_cell.length_c   1.000
_cell.angle_alpha   90.00
_cell.angle_beta   90.00
_cell.angle_gamma   90.00
#
_symmetry.space_group_name_H-M   'P 1'
#
loop_
_entity.id
_entity.type
_entity.pdbx_description
1 polymer ?
#
loop_
_entity_poly.entity_id
_entity_poly.type
_entity_poly.pdbx_seq_one_letter_code
_entity_poly.pdbx_strand_id
1 'polypeptide(L)'
;MVTSNNESGMMKELGSKINNDRKVKNEARSNIIELLANGLGSLERGLQAVRKNVVTPAGNIDILAVDMVGRIVIVEVCDSSNEDILFRAIDHFDWALSEMYNLKEKLDSYNIDPTLAPRILILAPSFTEKFVKRASYLNPNFIDIYEFQIKESMGTKKIYFRPFSFINHKRWVLDLKTKSLDDHFNYIENEELRETLKNFIMELQSLRHDLAVDTSCGYIRIKDKSDRFILGIY
;
A
#
# COMPACT_ATOMS: atom_id res chain seq x y z
N MET A 1 6.87 -26.76 32.09
CA MET A 1 5.90 -25.69 32.40
C MET A 1 6.19 -24.46 31.53
N VAL A 2 5.91 -24.51 30.23
CA VAL A 2 6.00 -23.32 29.32
C VAL A 2 4.99 -23.51 28.18
N THR A 3 3.70 -23.58 28.49
CA THR A 3 2.63 -23.63 27.46
C THR A 3 1.37 -22.84 27.82
N SER A 4 1.17 -22.47 29.09
CA SER A 4 -0.06 -21.80 29.55
C SER A 4 -0.16 -20.29 29.28
N ASN A 5 0.94 -19.62 28.93
CA ASN A 5 0.94 -18.15 28.75
C ASN A 5 0.57 -17.70 27.33
N ASN A 6 0.69 -18.55 26.30
CA ASN A 6 0.38 -18.17 24.92
C ASN A 6 -1.11 -18.27 24.58
N GLU A 7 -1.82 -19.28 25.10
CA GLU A 7 -3.25 -19.45 24.82
C GLU A 7 -4.12 -18.37 25.49
N SER A 8 -3.71 -17.89 26.67
CA SER A 8 -4.38 -16.81 27.40
C SER A 8 -4.30 -15.46 26.66
N GLY A 9 -3.16 -15.19 25.99
CA GLY A 9 -2.98 -13.99 25.16
C GLY A 9 -3.83 -14.02 23.90
N MET A 10 -3.86 -15.17 23.21
CA MET A 10 -4.61 -15.35 21.95
C MET A 10 -6.13 -15.20 22.18
N MET A 11 -6.66 -15.77 23.27
CA MET A 11 -8.08 -15.64 23.63
C MET A 11 -8.46 -14.21 24.02
N LYS A 12 -7.57 -13.44 24.65
CA LYS A 12 -7.77 -12.01 24.95
C LYS A 12 -7.77 -11.15 23.69
N GLU A 13 -6.87 -11.42 22.74
CA GLU A 13 -6.84 -10.70 21.46
C GLU A 13 -8.10 -10.96 20.63
N LEU A 14 -8.53 -12.23 20.51
CA LEU A 14 -9.77 -12.60 19.82
C LEU A 14 -11.00 -11.95 20.46
N GLY A 15 -11.12 -12.00 21.79
CA GLY A 15 -12.22 -11.34 22.52
C GLY A 15 -12.24 -9.82 22.32
N SER A 16 -11.07 -9.18 22.26
CA SER A 16 -10.96 -7.73 22.02
C SER A 16 -11.33 -7.34 20.59
N LYS A 17 -10.94 -8.14 19.58
CA LYS A 17 -11.29 -7.91 18.17
C LYS A 17 -12.79 -8.05 17.93
N ILE A 18 -13.41 -9.11 18.48
CA ILE A 18 -14.86 -9.36 18.34
C ILE A 18 -15.69 -8.21 18.96
N ASN A 19 -15.25 -7.67 20.11
CA ASN A 19 -15.93 -6.54 20.73
C ASN A 19 -15.74 -5.22 19.96
N ASN A 20 -14.57 -5.00 19.35
CA ASN A 20 -14.33 -3.81 18.51
C ASN A 20 -15.19 -3.85 17.24
N ASP A 21 -15.22 -4.99 16.53
CA ASP A 21 -16.03 -5.15 15.31
C ASP A 21 -17.54 -4.95 15.60
N ARG A 22 -18.03 -5.43 16.75
CA ARG A 22 -19.42 -5.19 17.18
C ARG A 22 -19.70 -3.73 17.52
N LYS A 23 -18.76 -3.04 18.16
CA LYS A 23 -18.92 -1.61 18.50
C LYS A 23 -18.95 -0.75 17.24
N VAL A 24 -18.05 -1.01 16.30
CA VAL A 24 -17.99 -0.30 15.01
C VAL A 24 -19.25 -0.59 14.16
N LYS A 25 -19.74 -1.83 14.14
CA LYS A 25 -20.99 -2.17 13.42
C LYS A 25 -22.25 -1.47 13.91
N ASN A 26 -22.27 -1.01 15.16
CA ASN A 26 -23.43 -0.33 15.75
C ASN A 26 -23.37 1.20 15.64
N GLU A 27 -22.25 1.78 15.18
CA GLU A 27 -22.13 3.22 14.95
C GLU A 27 -22.47 3.57 13.50
N ALA A 28 -23.17 4.69 13.28
CA ALA A 28 -23.41 5.19 11.94
C ALA A 28 -22.07 5.50 11.24
N ARG A 29 -21.92 5.08 9.98
CA ARG A 29 -20.70 5.28 9.18
C ARG A 29 -20.22 6.74 9.22
N SER A 30 -21.12 7.70 9.11
CA SER A 30 -20.82 9.14 9.20
C SER A 30 -20.13 9.53 10.52
N ASN A 31 -20.54 8.95 11.65
CA ASN A 31 -19.91 9.20 12.95
C ASN A 31 -18.50 8.61 13.02
N ILE A 32 -18.29 7.44 12.42
CA ILE A 32 -16.96 6.82 12.33
C ILE A 32 -16.03 7.69 11.48
N ILE A 33 -16.50 8.15 10.31
CA ILE A 33 -15.75 9.09 9.45
C ILE A 33 -15.40 10.36 10.21
N GLU A 34 -16.34 10.93 10.96
CA GLU A 34 -16.13 12.12 11.78
C GLU A 34 -15.01 11.91 12.80
N LEU A 35 -15.09 10.81 13.56
CA LEU A 35 -14.09 10.47 14.57
C LEU A 35 -12.72 10.27 13.92
N LEU A 36 -12.66 9.52 12.82
CA LEU A 36 -11.41 9.23 12.11
C LEU A 36 -10.77 10.50 11.56
N ALA A 37 -11.54 11.38 10.93
CA ALA A 37 -11.07 12.67 10.41
C ALA A 37 -10.44 13.53 11.51
N ASN A 38 -11.08 13.60 12.68
CA ASN A 38 -10.57 14.32 13.84
C ASN A 38 -9.35 13.62 14.48
N GLY A 39 -9.24 12.31 14.31
CA GLY A 39 -8.17 11.49 14.86
C GLY A 39 -6.91 11.39 13.99
N LEU A 40 -6.96 11.77 12.70
CA LEU A 40 -5.86 11.55 11.75
C LEU A 40 -4.49 12.08 12.20
N GLY A 41 -4.46 13.22 12.90
CA GLY A 41 -3.22 13.78 13.43
C GLY A 41 -2.51 12.91 14.48
N SER A 42 -3.20 11.89 15.02
CA SER A 42 -2.61 10.88 15.91
C SER A 42 -1.90 9.75 15.16
N LEU A 43 -2.17 9.59 13.86
CA LEU A 43 -1.53 8.59 13.00
C LEU A 43 -0.18 9.09 12.51
N GLU A 44 -0.13 10.34 12.05
CA GLU A 44 1.09 11.00 11.57
C GLU A 44 1.06 12.49 11.90
N ARG A 45 2.21 13.02 12.33
CA ARG A 45 2.34 14.44 12.64
C ARG A 45 2.09 15.29 11.39
N GLY A 46 1.13 16.21 11.48
CA GLY A 46 0.78 17.13 10.40
C GLY A 46 -0.18 16.55 9.36
N LEU A 47 -0.63 15.29 9.53
CA LEU A 47 -1.73 14.75 8.76
C LEU A 47 -3.05 15.33 9.26
N GLN A 48 -3.76 16.03 8.39
CA GLN A 48 -5.04 16.69 8.72
C GLN A 48 -6.11 16.42 7.67
N ALA A 49 -7.33 16.18 8.13
CA ALA A 49 -8.49 16.07 7.26
C ALA A 49 -8.85 17.45 6.68
N VAL A 50 -9.02 17.52 5.37
CA VAL A 50 -9.41 18.73 4.63
C VAL A 50 -10.89 18.72 4.31
N ARG A 51 -11.40 17.59 3.79
CA ARG A 51 -12.82 17.40 3.46
C ARG A 51 -13.24 15.95 3.72
N LYS A 52 -14.53 15.75 3.98
CA LYS A 52 -15.17 14.44 4.12
C LYS A 52 -16.15 14.22 2.99
N ASN A 53 -16.36 12.98 2.56
CA ASN A 53 -17.32 12.58 1.53
C ASN A 53 -17.18 13.41 0.24
N VAL A 54 -15.96 13.46 -0.32
CA VAL A 54 -15.67 14.22 -1.54
C VAL A 54 -16.20 13.43 -2.74
N VAL A 55 -17.14 14.03 -3.47
CA VAL A 55 -17.74 13.42 -4.66
C VAL A 55 -16.75 13.51 -5.83
N THR A 56 -16.49 12.37 -6.47
CA THR A 56 -15.66 12.24 -7.66
C THR A 56 -16.37 11.40 -8.72
N PRO A 57 -15.90 11.40 -9.98
CA PRO A 57 -16.41 10.47 -11.00
C PRO A 57 -16.24 8.99 -10.64
N ALA A 58 -15.24 8.65 -9.81
CA ALA A 58 -14.96 7.29 -9.33
C ALA A 58 -15.75 6.90 -8.07
N GLY A 59 -16.66 7.76 -7.61
CA GLY A 59 -17.40 7.60 -6.37
C GLY A 59 -16.94 8.59 -5.30
N ASN A 60 -17.31 8.32 -4.05
CA ASN A 60 -17.02 9.24 -2.95
C ASN A 60 -15.76 8.82 -2.21
N ILE A 61 -14.82 9.74 -2.07
CA ILE A 61 -13.69 9.63 -1.14
C ILE A 61 -14.21 9.87 0.27
N ASP A 62 -13.93 8.96 1.20
CA ASP A 62 -14.42 9.08 2.57
C ASP A 62 -13.83 10.31 3.28
N ILE A 63 -12.50 10.46 3.25
CA ILE A 63 -11.81 11.65 3.77
C ILE A 63 -10.67 12.03 2.81
N LEU A 64 -10.65 13.29 2.40
CA LEU A 64 -9.52 13.91 1.73
C LEU A 64 -8.68 14.64 2.77
N ALA A 65 -7.40 14.34 2.84
CA ALA A 65 -6.46 14.86 3.82
C ALA A 65 -5.20 15.42 3.15
N VAL A 66 -4.39 16.14 3.92
CA VAL A 66 -3.08 16.66 3.52
C VAL A 66 -2.10 16.38 4.63
N ASP A 67 -0.89 15.94 4.27
CA ASP A 67 0.20 15.72 5.24
C ASP A 67 1.12 16.94 5.38
N MET A 68 2.12 16.82 6.25
CA MET A 68 3.00 17.92 6.63
C MET A 68 3.81 18.49 5.44
N VAL A 69 4.09 17.69 4.41
CA VAL A 69 4.84 18.13 3.23
C VAL A 69 3.93 18.64 2.12
N GLY A 70 2.62 18.67 2.34
CA GLY A 70 1.65 19.15 1.37
C GLY A 70 1.15 18.10 0.39
N ARG A 71 1.42 16.82 0.63
CA ARG A 71 0.92 15.75 -0.23
C ARG A 71 -0.56 15.49 0.07
N ILE A 72 -1.35 15.33 -0.98
CA ILE A 72 -2.74 14.88 -0.86
C ILE A 72 -2.77 13.42 -0.38
N VAL A 73 -3.59 13.16 0.64
CA VAL A 73 -3.81 11.84 1.21
C VAL A 73 -5.28 11.47 1.03
N ILE A 74 -5.53 10.38 0.31
CA ILE A 74 -6.86 9.82 0.11
C ILE A 74 -7.07 8.79 1.20
N VAL A 75 -8.03 9.02 2.08
CA VAL A 75 -8.31 8.13 3.20
C VAL A 75 -9.61 7.40 2.93
N GLU A 76 -9.51 6.08 2.84
CA GLU A 76 -10.65 5.19 2.59
C GLU A 76 -10.96 4.35 3.82
N VAL A 77 -12.23 4.36 4.22
CA VAL A 77 -12.69 3.66 5.43
C VAL A 77 -13.48 2.43 5.05
N CYS A 78 -12.91 1.28 5.38
CA CYS A 78 -13.46 -0.02 5.07
C CYS A 78 -14.24 -0.58 6.26
N ASP A 79 -15.40 -1.15 5.98
CA ASP A 79 -16.02 -2.11 6.90
C ASP A 79 -15.31 -3.45 6.68
N SER A 80 -15.07 -4.23 7.74
CA SER A 80 -14.13 -5.37 7.76
C SER A 80 -14.36 -6.51 6.73
N SER A 81 -15.37 -6.41 5.87
CA SER A 81 -15.69 -7.35 4.79
C SER A 81 -15.58 -6.79 3.37
N ASN A 82 -15.30 -5.49 3.15
CA ASN A 82 -15.29 -4.91 1.80
C ASN A 82 -13.92 -5.06 1.13
N GLU A 83 -13.83 -5.98 0.17
CA GLU A 83 -12.59 -6.25 -0.57
C GLU A 83 -12.37 -5.30 -1.75
N ASP A 84 -13.40 -4.61 -2.21
CA ASP A 84 -13.35 -3.70 -3.36
C ASP A 84 -12.76 -2.33 -2.99
N ILE A 85 -12.54 -2.10 -1.69
CA ILE A 85 -11.94 -0.89 -1.15
C ILE A 85 -10.59 -0.56 -1.80
N LEU A 86 -9.82 -1.57 -2.18
CA LEU A 86 -8.50 -1.40 -2.78
C LEU A 86 -8.60 -0.80 -4.19
N PHE A 87 -9.53 -1.30 -5.00
CA PHE A 87 -9.78 -0.79 -6.34
C PHE A 87 -10.38 0.62 -6.29
N ARG A 88 -11.36 0.83 -5.41
CA ARG A 88 -11.92 2.17 -5.17
C ARG A 88 -10.84 3.18 -4.78
N ALA A 89 -9.93 2.80 -3.89
CA ALA A 89 -8.83 3.68 -3.48
C ALA A 89 -7.88 4.01 -4.63
N ILE A 90 -7.63 3.07 -5.54
CA ILE A 90 -6.82 3.27 -6.75
C ILE A 90 -7.52 4.21 -7.73
N ASP A 91 -8.84 4.03 -7.95
CA ASP A 91 -9.60 4.90 -8.84
C ASP A 91 -9.64 6.35 -8.31
N HIS A 92 -9.77 6.53 -7.00
CA HIS A 92 -9.67 7.86 -6.39
C HIS A 92 -8.25 8.44 -6.46
N PHE A 93 -7.22 7.59 -6.38
CA PHE A 93 -5.84 8.02 -6.59
C PHE A 93 -5.62 8.55 -8.00
N ASP A 94 -6.11 7.84 -9.01
CA ASP A 94 -6.03 8.27 -10.41
C ASP A 94 -6.76 9.60 -10.62
N TRP A 95 -7.98 9.74 -10.09
CA TRP A 95 -8.72 11.00 -10.11
C TRP A 95 -7.93 12.13 -9.45
N ALA A 96 -7.44 11.93 -8.23
CA ALA A 96 -6.71 12.96 -7.51
C ALA A 96 -5.46 13.37 -8.30
N LEU A 97 -4.71 12.41 -8.85
CA LEU A 97 -3.53 12.66 -9.65
C LEU A 97 -3.85 13.59 -10.84
N SER A 98 -4.99 13.39 -11.51
CA SER A 98 -5.45 14.27 -12.60
C SER A 98 -5.93 15.66 -12.14
N GLU A 99 -6.35 15.79 -10.89
CA GLU A 99 -6.96 17.00 -10.33
C GLU A 99 -6.03 17.83 -9.43
N MET A 100 -4.74 17.49 -9.33
CA MET A 100 -3.80 18.11 -8.37
C MET A 100 -3.79 19.65 -8.39
N TYR A 101 -3.74 20.26 -9.58
CA TYR A 101 -3.75 21.72 -9.71
C TYR A 101 -5.08 22.35 -9.29
N ASN A 102 -6.20 21.73 -9.68
CA ASN A 102 -7.54 22.18 -9.29
C ASN A 102 -7.75 22.03 -7.78
N LEU A 103 -7.23 20.95 -7.19
CA LEU A 103 -7.29 20.71 -5.75
C LEU A 103 -6.48 21.76 -4.99
N LYS A 104 -5.27 22.10 -5.45
CA LYS A 104 -4.48 23.19 -4.88
C LYS A 104 -5.23 24.52 -4.90
N GLU A 105 -5.85 24.87 -6.03
CA GLU A 105 -6.58 26.14 -6.15
C GLU A 105 -7.82 26.17 -5.24
N LYS A 106 -8.60 25.09 -5.21
CA LYS A 106 -9.82 24.99 -4.38
C LYS A 106 -9.55 24.89 -2.87
N LEU A 107 -8.34 24.51 -2.49
CA LEU A 107 -7.90 24.25 -1.12
C LEU A 107 -6.66 25.11 -0.80
N ASP A 108 -6.66 26.36 -1.26
CA ASP A 108 -5.58 27.35 -1.12
C ASP A 108 -5.11 27.60 0.32
N SER A 109 -6.02 27.44 1.28
CA SER A 109 -5.75 27.49 2.73
C SER A 109 -4.87 26.34 3.24
N TYR A 110 -4.66 25.30 2.43
CA TYR A 110 -3.77 24.18 2.73
C TYR A 110 -2.52 24.25 1.85
N ASN A 111 -1.37 23.92 2.43
CA ASN A 111 -0.08 23.94 1.73
C ASN A 111 0.05 22.74 0.77
N ILE A 112 -0.80 22.63 -0.26
CA ILE A 112 -0.77 21.52 -1.21
C ILE A 112 0.35 21.72 -2.24
N ASP A 113 1.20 20.72 -2.36
CA ASP A 113 2.20 20.62 -3.41
C ASP A 113 1.69 19.72 -4.54
N PRO A 114 1.33 20.29 -5.71
CA PRO A 114 0.76 19.54 -6.82
C PRO A 114 1.81 18.71 -7.56
N THR A 115 3.10 18.83 -7.21
CA THR A 115 4.19 18.02 -7.76
C THR A 115 4.37 16.70 -7.02
N LEU A 116 3.77 16.57 -5.83
CA LEU A 116 3.79 15.33 -5.05
C LEU A 116 2.62 14.44 -5.47
N ALA A 117 2.94 13.22 -5.94
CA ALA A 117 1.92 12.22 -6.17
C ALA A 117 1.12 11.96 -4.88
N PRO A 118 -0.22 11.78 -4.96
CA PRO A 118 -1.02 11.43 -3.80
C PRO A 118 -0.53 10.16 -3.11
N ARG A 119 -1.03 9.91 -1.91
CA ARG A 119 -0.97 8.56 -1.32
C ARG A 119 -2.33 8.14 -0.80
N ILE A 120 -2.50 6.84 -0.66
CA ILE A 120 -3.70 6.20 -0.15
C ILE A 120 -3.47 5.79 1.30
N LEU A 121 -4.47 5.99 2.14
CA LEU A 121 -4.54 5.49 3.51
C LEU A 121 -5.83 4.68 3.70
N ILE A 122 -5.71 3.37 3.89
CA ILE A 122 -6.87 2.49 4.13
C ILE A 122 -7.01 2.23 5.62
N LEU A 123 -8.20 2.53 6.17
CA LEU A 123 -8.54 2.37 7.57
C LEU A 123 -9.66 1.34 7.73
N ALA A 124 -9.47 0.34 8.57
CA ALA A 124 -10.52 -0.63 8.91
C ALA A 124 -10.43 -1.05 10.38
N PRO A 125 -11.50 -1.52 11.02
CA PRO A 125 -11.40 -2.11 12.37
C PRO A 125 -10.61 -3.43 12.36
N SER A 126 -10.67 -4.14 11.24
CA SER A 126 -9.98 -5.39 10.96
C SER A 126 -9.99 -5.65 9.45
N PHE A 127 -9.05 -6.46 8.97
CA PHE A 127 -8.97 -6.87 7.56
C PHE A 127 -9.11 -8.38 7.40
N THR A 128 -9.73 -8.81 6.29
CA THR A 128 -9.79 -10.23 5.93
C THR A 128 -8.43 -10.71 5.42
N GLU A 129 -8.12 -12.00 5.56
CA GLU A 129 -6.90 -12.60 5.00
C GLU A 129 -6.80 -12.38 3.49
N LYS A 130 -7.95 -12.40 2.79
CA LYS A 130 -8.03 -12.20 1.34
C LYS A 130 -7.67 -10.78 0.93
N PHE A 131 -8.13 -9.76 1.67
CA PHE A 131 -7.72 -8.38 1.46
C PHE A 131 -6.21 -8.22 1.65
N VAL A 132 -5.68 -8.75 2.77
CA VAL A 132 -4.25 -8.67 3.11
C VAL A 132 -3.38 -9.28 2.01
N LYS A 133 -3.75 -10.47 1.52
CA LYS A 133 -3.04 -11.17 0.44
C LYS A 133 -3.06 -10.38 -0.87
N ARG A 134 -4.16 -9.71 -1.18
CA ARG A 134 -4.26 -8.88 -2.41
C ARG A 134 -3.42 -7.61 -2.28
N ALA A 135 -3.51 -6.92 -1.14
CA ALA A 135 -2.74 -5.72 -0.88
C ALA A 135 -1.22 -5.99 -0.92
N SER A 136 -0.76 -7.17 -0.47
CA SER A 136 0.67 -7.51 -0.53
C SER A 136 1.21 -7.69 -1.94
N TYR A 137 0.36 -7.99 -2.93
CA TYR A 137 0.78 -8.08 -4.34
C TYR A 137 0.98 -6.72 -5.01
N LEU A 138 0.42 -5.65 -4.46
CA LEU A 138 0.46 -4.32 -5.10
C LEU A 138 1.70 -3.48 -4.75
N ASN A 139 2.67 -4.02 -4.00
CA ASN A 139 3.90 -3.34 -3.58
C ASN A 139 3.68 -1.87 -3.13
N PRO A 140 3.15 -1.66 -1.91
CA PRO A 140 2.35 -0.48 -1.56
C PRO A 140 3.18 0.73 -1.14
N ASN A 141 4.15 1.17 -1.95
CA ASN A 141 4.92 2.39 -1.64
C ASN A 141 4.03 3.65 -1.53
N PHE A 142 2.81 3.61 -2.07
CA PHE A 142 1.82 4.68 -2.01
C PHE A 142 0.52 4.27 -1.27
N ILE A 143 0.45 3.08 -0.66
CA ILE A 143 -0.74 2.61 0.08
C ILE A 143 -0.36 2.28 1.53
N ASP A 144 -0.77 3.14 2.43
CA ASP A 144 -0.67 2.94 3.87
C ASP A 144 -1.93 2.21 4.37
N ILE A 145 -1.77 1.19 5.21
CA ILE A 145 -2.89 0.39 5.73
C ILE A 145 -2.83 0.35 7.26
N TYR A 146 -3.92 0.73 7.91
CA TYR A 146 -4.02 0.75 9.38
C TYR A 146 -5.30 0.09 9.87
N GLU A 147 -5.16 -0.68 10.94
CA GLU A 147 -6.30 -1.07 11.76
C GLU A 147 -6.63 0.05 12.75
N PHE A 148 -7.91 0.32 13.01
CA PHE A 148 -8.33 1.29 14.03
C PHE A 148 -9.20 0.65 15.13
N GLN A 149 -9.11 1.21 16.33
CA GLN A 149 -9.96 0.85 17.46
C GLN A 149 -10.55 2.09 18.10
N ILE A 150 -11.85 2.07 18.38
CA ILE A 150 -12.56 3.15 19.07
C ILE A 150 -12.75 2.74 20.53
N LYS A 151 -12.01 3.38 21.43
CA LYS A 151 -12.18 3.20 22.88
C LYS A 151 -12.88 4.41 23.47
N GLU A 152 -13.72 4.17 24.45
CA GLU A 152 -14.46 5.22 25.14
C GLU A 152 -14.16 5.13 26.62
N SER A 153 -13.81 6.26 27.22
CA SER A 153 -13.54 6.39 28.64
C SER A 153 -14.10 7.72 29.12
N MET A 154 -14.91 7.69 30.18
CA MET A 154 -15.51 8.89 30.78
C MET A 154 -16.25 9.78 29.76
N GLY A 155 -17.00 9.16 28.82
CA GLY A 155 -17.75 9.87 27.77
C GLY A 155 -16.90 10.47 26.63
N THR A 156 -15.58 10.30 26.66
CA THR A 156 -14.68 10.72 25.57
C THR A 156 -14.30 9.53 24.72
N LYS A 157 -14.59 9.58 23.42
CA LYS A 157 -14.13 8.60 22.43
C LYS A 157 -12.73 8.97 21.96
N LYS A 158 -11.84 7.97 21.94
CA LYS A 158 -10.49 8.06 21.39
C LYS A 158 -10.28 6.96 20.37
N ILE A 159 -9.58 7.30 19.28
CA ILE A 159 -9.17 6.34 18.26
C ILE A 159 -7.71 5.97 18.47
N TYR A 160 -7.43 4.69 18.27
CA TYR A 160 -6.09 4.13 18.26
C TYR A 160 -5.85 3.49 16.91
N PHE A 161 -4.71 3.82 16.28
CA PHE A 161 -4.29 3.25 15.02
C PHE A 161 -3.19 2.22 15.24
N ARG A 162 -3.23 1.12 14.50
CA ARG A 162 -2.18 0.10 14.47
C ARG A 162 -1.72 -0.07 13.02
N PRO A 163 -0.46 0.22 12.69
CA PRO A 163 0.05 -0.02 11.34
C PRO A 163 -0.08 -1.49 11.00
N PHE A 164 -0.62 -1.76 9.83
CA PHE A 164 -0.71 -3.12 9.32
C PHE A 164 0.63 -3.51 8.69
N SER A 165 1.47 -4.23 9.44
CA SER A 165 2.74 -4.72 8.90
C SER A 165 2.56 -6.03 8.15
N PHE A 166 2.81 -6.01 6.84
CA PHE A 166 2.91 -7.23 6.02
C PHE A 166 4.00 -8.19 6.54
N ILE A 167 5.00 -7.67 7.26
CA ILE A 167 6.16 -8.43 7.77
C ILE A 167 5.75 -9.42 8.88
N ASN A 168 4.72 -9.09 9.67
CA ASN A 168 4.17 -10.01 10.68
C ASN A 168 3.37 -11.17 10.07
N HIS A 169 3.16 -11.13 8.75
CA HIS A 169 2.42 -12.09 7.97
C HIS A 169 3.37 -12.79 6.96
N LYS A 170 4.51 -13.32 7.45
CA LYS A 170 5.51 -14.06 6.65
C LYS A 170 4.92 -15.15 5.74
N ARG A 171 3.74 -15.69 6.07
CA ARG A 171 3.01 -16.68 5.24
C ARG A 171 2.54 -16.14 3.88
N TRP A 172 2.49 -14.82 3.71
CA TRP A 172 1.77 -14.17 2.61
C TRP A 172 2.67 -13.36 1.67
N VAL A 173 3.91 -13.09 2.10
CA VAL A 173 4.95 -12.65 1.17
C VAL A 173 5.40 -13.92 0.44
N LEU A 174 4.78 -14.20 -0.72
CA LEU A 174 5.43 -15.10 -1.66
C LEU A 174 6.79 -14.46 -1.95
N ASP A 175 7.87 -15.21 -1.76
CA ASP A 175 9.17 -14.85 -2.30
C ASP A 175 9.05 -14.98 -3.83
N LEU A 176 8.37 -14.00 -4.45
CA LEU A 176 8.27 -13.84 -5.90
C LEU A 176 9.66 -13.44 -6.38
N LYS A 177 10.58 -14.40 -6.39
CA LYS A 177 11.84 -14.23 -7.08
C LYS A 177 11.51 -14.18 -8.56
N THR A 178 11.72 -13.02 -9.18
CA THR A 178 12.00 -12.99 -10.61
C THR A 178 13.23 -13.87 -10.84
N LYS A 179 13.25 -14.59 -11.96
CA LYS A 179 14.44 -15.38 -12.32
C LYS A 179 15.63 -14.44 -12.31
N SER A 180 16.68 -14.81 -11.58
CA SER A 180 17.96 -14.11 -11.64
C SER A 180 18.61 -14.36 -13.00
N LEU A 181 19.63 -13.57 -13.33
CA LEU A 181 20.46 -13.82 -14.51
C LEU A 181 21.02 -15.26 -14.51
N ASP A 182 21.46 -15.73 -13.33
CA ASP A 182 21.95 -17.09 -13.13
C ASP A 182 20.87 -18.14 -13.36
N ASP A 183 19.63 -17.87 -12.95
CA ASP A 183 18.51 -18.77 -13.23
C ASP A 183 18.28 -18.92 -14.73
N HIS A 184 18.41 -17.84 -15.52
CA HIS A 184 18.33 -17.92 -16.98
C HIS A 184 19.50 -18.70 -17.59
N PHE A 185 20.73 -18.52 -17.10
CA PHE A 185 21.88 -19.29 -17.57
C PHE A 185 21.75 -20.79 -17.27
N ASN A 186 21.18 -21.14 -16.12
CA ASN A 186 20.99 -22.53 -15.72
C ASN A 186 19.99 -23.30 -16.59
N TYR A 187 19.15 -22.61 -17.38
CA TYR A 187 18.31 -23.27 -18.41
C TYR A 187 19.10 -23.72 -19.64
N ILE A 188 20.29 -23.16 -19.88
CA ILE A 188 21.12 -23.50 -21.04
C ILE A 188 21.89 -24.77 -20.70
N GLU A 189 21.48 -25.91 -21.26
CA GLU A 189 22.12 -27.22 -21.02
C GLU A 189 23.58 -27.27 -21.52
N ASN A 190 23.87 -26.54 -22.61
CA ASN A 190 25.21 -26.47 -23.18
C ASN A 190 26.10 -25.50 -22.38
N GLU A 191 27.12 -26.03 -21.70
CA GLU A 191 28.04 -25.25 -20.86
C GLU A 191 28.85 -24.20 -21.64
N GLU A 192 29.30 -24.52 -22.86
CA GLU A 192 30.07 -23.60 -23.70
C GLU A 192 29.21 -22.40 -24.13
N LEU A 193 27.96 -22.66 -24.53
CA LEU A 193 27.00 -21.62 -24.88
C LEU A 193 26.65 -20.75 -23.65
N ARG A 194 26.49 -21.37 -22.48
CA ARG A 194 26.22 -20.68 -21.22
C ARG A 194 27.34 -19.69 -20.88
N GLU A 195 28.60 -20.12 -20.94
CA GLU A 195 29.71 -19.23 -20.57
C GLU A 195 29.98 -18.18 -21.64
N THR A 196 29.76 -18.51 -22.92
CA THR A 196 29.79 -17.53 -24.01
C THR A 196 28.76 -16.42 -23.76
N LEU A 197 27.54 -16.79 -23.36
CA LEU A 197 26.48 -15.83 -23.10
C LEU A 197 26.74 -14.95 -21.88
N LYS A 198 27.28 -15.53 -20.80
CA LYS A 198 27.73 -14.77 -19.62
C LYS A 198 28.76 -13.72 -20.00
N ASN A 199 29.80 -14.14 -20.72
CA ASN A 199 30.87 -13.25 -21.16
C ASN A 199 30.34 -12.13 -22.06
N PHE A 200 29.45 -12.47 -23.00
CA PHE A 200 28.82 -11.50 -23.88
C PHE A 200 28.01 -10.43 -23.11
N ILE A 201 27.22 -10.83 -22.10
CA ILE A 201 26.45 -9.88 -21.30
C ILE A 201 27.37 -8.98 -20.47
N MET A 202 28.42 -9.55 -19.86
CA MET A 202 29.42 -8.78 -19.12
C MET A 202 30.15 -7.78 -20.02
N GLU A 203 30.54 -8.20 -21.21
CA GLU A 203 31.18 -7.35 -22.21
C GLU A 203 30.24 -6.21 -22.64
N LEU A 204 28.98 -6.50 -22.95
CA LEU A 204 27.98 -5.49 -23.29
C LEU A 204 27.83 -4.43 -22.20
N GLN A 205 27.72 -4.84 -20.94
CA GLN A 205 27.64 -3.92 -19.80
C GLN A 205 28.92 -3.08 -19.63
N SER A 206 30.09 -3.64 -19.97
CA SER A 206 31.36 -2.91 -19.97
C SER A 206 31.43 -1.86 -21.09
N LEU A 207 30.86 -2.15 -22.27
CA LEU A 207 30.89 -1.28 -23.44
C LEU A 207 29.93 -0.09 -23.32
N ARG A 208 28.82 -0.26 -22.61
CA ARG A 208 27.80 0.78 -22.43
C ARG A 208 27.26 0.80 -21.00
N HIS A 209 27.63 1.84 -20.26
CA HIS A 209 27.21 2.04 -18.86
C HIS A 209 25.77 2.54 -18.71
N ASP A 210 25.07 2.74 -19.82
CA ASP A 210 23.65 3.08 -19.86
C ASP A 210 22.74 1.87 -20.15
N LEU A 211 23.31 0.67 -20.20
CA LEU A 211 22.55 -0.57 -20.31
C LEU A 211 22.07 -1.05 -18.94
N ALA A 212 20.82 -1.50 -18.90
CA ALA A 212 20.22 -2.22 -17.80
C ALA A 212 19.82 -3.62 -18.28
N VAL A 213 20.04 -4.62 -17.41
CA VAL A 213 19.59 -5.98 -17.65
C VAL A 213 18.33 -6.21 -16.83
N ASP A 214 17.30 -6.74 -17.49
CA ASP A 214 15.98 -6.96 -16.95
C ASP A 214 15.60 -8.43 -17.15
N THR A 215 15.47 -9.14 -16.03
CA THR A 215 15.13 -10.57 -15.99
C THR A 215 13.69 -10.80 -15.48
N SER A 216 12.88 -9.73 -15.44
CA SER A 216 11.45 -9.85 -15.08
C SER A 216 10.62 -10.54 -16.16
N CYS A 217 11.14 -10.61 -17.39
CA CYS A 217 10.54 -11.31 -18.51
C CYS A 217 11.03 -12.77 -18.53
N GLY A 218 10.30 -13.68 -19.17
CA GLY A 218 10.73 -15.09 -19.33
C GLY A 218 12.02 -15.30 -20.13
N TYR A 219 12.77 -14.24 -20.42
CA TYR A 219 14.01 -14.16 -21.19
C TYR A 219 14.87 -13.00 -20.64
N ILE A 220 16.17 -12.99 -20.91
CA ILE A 220 17.06 -11.89 -20.52
C ILE A 220 16.84 -10.71 -21.47
N ARG A 221 16.32 -9.60 -20.96
CA ARG A 221 16.13 -8.36 -21.73
C ARG A 221 17.25 -7.37 -21.43
N ILE A 222 17.86 -6.81 -22.47
CA ILE A 222 18.80 -5.70 -22.38
C ILE A 222 18.12 -4.45 -22.92
N LYS A 223 18.14 -3.38 -22.13
CA LYS A 223 17.53 -2.08 -22.45
C LYS A 223 18.46 -0.93 -22.10
N ASP A 224 18.25 0.23 -22.70
CA ASP A 224 18.91 1.46 -22.25
C ASP A 224 18.21 2.08 -21.03
N LYS A 225 18.83 3.12 -20.44
CA LYS A 225 18.25 3.91 -19.34
C LYS A 225 16.93 4.61 -19.69
N SER A 226 16.58 4.71 -20.97
CA SER A 226 15.30 5.24 -21.46
C SER A 226 14.28 4.12 -21.72
N ASP A 227 14.52 2.92 -21.19
CA ASP A 227 13.68 1.73 -21.31
C ASP A 227 13.51 1.22 -22.76
N ARG A 228 14.37 1.64 -23.70
CA ARG A 228 14.32 1.15 -25.08
C ARG A 228 14.93 -0.25 -25.16
N PHE A 229 14.18 -1.16 -25.76
CA PHE A 229 14.61 -2.53 -26.01
C PHE A 229 15.78 -2.57 -27.00
N ILE A 230 16.85 -3.26 -26.62
CA ILE A 230 18.05 -3.44 -27.45
C ILE A 230 18.18 -4.89 -27.89
N LEU A 231 18.08 -5.82 -26.93
CA LEU A 231 18.27 -7.24 -27.19
C LEU A 231 17.44 -8.09 -26.22
N GLY A 232 16.96 -9.22 -26.70
CA GLY A 232 16.28 -10.24 -25.90
C GLY A 232 16.90 -11.60 -26.16
N ILE A 233 17.22 -12.34 -25.10
CA ILE A 233 17.86 -13.65 -25.18
C ILE A 233 16.98 -14.67 -24.46
N TYR A 234 16.42 -15.59 -25.23
CA TYR A 234 15.46 -16.62 -24.80
C TYR A 234 16.15 -17.91 -24.38
#